data_AF-A0A1H2N7Y3-F1
#
_entry.id   AF-A0A1H2N7Y3-F1
#
_cell.length_a   1.000
_cell.length_b   1.000
_cell.length_c   1.000
_cell.angle_alpha   90.00
_cell.angle_beta   90.00
_cell.angle_gamma   90.00
#
_symmetry.space_group_name_H-M   'P 1'
#
loop_
_entity.id
_entity.type
_entity.pdbx_description
1 polymer ?
#
loop_
_entity_poly.entity_id
_entity_poly.type
_entity_poly.pdbx_seq_one_letter_code
_entity_poly.pdbx_strand_id
1 'polypeptide(L)'
;MKGITRVIAFAIFLFSVGAIAEPKPAAPAGNGPVAVKVVEPVRMEAGSNELLLLKEQNKLIKEFQSAQQATVYWALSGILGFVVVLMGLSYFTNFKFYEQDKERIKADFESQLKSYRADMNLQLEESKRETDKIVQNNNQIVQDRTILQLSEVRSTVENFRLELAGEIKSVETRVGNLNGSVQIFNKLLANLEAELREVEMEVWELQGIPINMLISLGQALRAAKECDNKPGISRILKKMLGVVENNILKEEETIKEKVLKIVLDDLEFAGTQDPATTAKLKIALAKIPLTEAVSEEA
;
A
#
# COMPACT_ATOMS: atom_id res chain seq x y z
N MET A 1 -19.33 18.79 56.75
CA MET A 1 -20.62 19.32 57.25
C MET A 1 -21.45 18.35 58.10
N LYS A 2 -21.45 17.01 57.88
CA LYS A 2 -22.27 16.06 58.68
C LYS A 2 -21.88 15.93 60.17
N GLY A 3 -20.67 16.35 60.57
CA GLY A 3 -20.22 16.29 61.97
C GLY A 3 -20.79 17.39 62.87
N ILE A 4 -20.97 18.61 62.34
CA ILE A 4 -21.44 19.77 63.10
C ILE A 4 -22.91 19.59 63.52
N THR A 5 -23.72 18.98 62.65
CA THR A 5 -25.13 18.67 62.92
C THR A 5 -25.31 17.70 64.08
N ARG A 6 -24.36 16.79 64.33
CA ARG A 6 -24.43 15.82 65.44
C ARG A 6 -24.04 16.41 66.78
N VAL A 7 -23.08 17.34 66.81
CA VAL A 7 -22.65 17.99 68.06
C VAL A 7 -23.69 19.00 68.56
N ILE A 8 -24.32 19.76 67.65
CA ILE A 8 -25.41 20.68 68.00
C ILE A 8 -26.65 19.93 68.49
N ALA A 9 -26.99 18.80 67.86
CA ALA A 9 -28.13 17.97 68.30
C ALA A 9 -27.94 17.39 69.71
N PHE A 10 -26.71 17.05 70.11
CA PHE A 10 -26.43 16.49 71.43
C PHE A 10 -26.47 17.56 72.55
N ALA A 11 -26.07 18.80 72.24
CA ALA A 11 -26.14 19.92 73.19
C ALA A 11 -27.60 20.37 73.47
N ILE A 12 -28.49 20.30 72.47
CA ILE A 12 -29.92 20.65 72.63
C ILE A 12 -30.67 19.57 73.45
N PHE A 13 -30.23 18.31 73.38
CA PHE A 13 -30.85 17.20 74.12
C PHE A 13 -30.54 17.23 75.64
N LEU A 14 -29.42 17.83 76.03
CA LEU A 14 -29.04 17.97 77.46
C LEU A 14 -29.73 19.13 78.17
N PHE A 15 -30.30 20.10 77.44
CA PHE A 15 -31.01 21.25 78.05
C PHE A 15 -32.54 21.05 78.18
N SER A 16 -33.07 19.89 77.79
CA SER A 16 -34.52 19.61 77.79
C SER A 16 -35.00 18.66 78.92
N VAL A 17 -34.12 18.21 79.83
CA VAL A 17 -34.51 17.37 80.99
C VAL A 17 -34.62 18.20 82.26
N GLY A 18 -35.47 19.23 82.21
CA GLY A 18 -35.73 20.15 83.32
C GLY A 18 -37.17 20.62 83.36
N ALA A 19 -38.14 19.70 83.21
CA ALA A 19 -39.56 20.00 83.36
C ALA A 19 -40.24 18.93 84.24
N ILE A 20 -40.43 19.30 85.52
CA ILE A 20 -41.61 19.08 86.36
C ILE A 20 -42.17 17.64 86.37
N ALA A 21 -41.83 16.87 87.41
CA ALA A 21 -42.59 15.68 87.82
C ALA A 21 -43.49 16.05 89.02
N GLU A 22 -44.81 16.15 88.77
CA GLU A 22 -45.84 16.20 89.80
C GLU A 22 -46.08 14.80 90.41
N PRO A 23 -46.28 14.65 91.73
CA PRO A 23 -46.70 13.38 92.32
C PRO A 23 -48.22 13.16 92.17
N LYS A 24 -48.57 12.08 91.47
CA LYS A 24 -49.95 11.61 91.24
C LYS A 24 -50.51 10.85 92.47
N PRO A 25 -51.76 11.11 92.91
CA PRO A 25 -52.38 10.40 94.02
C PRO A 25 -52.98 9.05 93.59
N ALA A 26 -52.80 8.02 94.44
CA ALA A 26 -53.42 6.70 94.29
C ALA A 26 -54.43 6.46 95.43
N ALA A 27 -55.59 5.89 95.08
CA ALA A 27 -56.69 5.51 95.96
C ALA A 27 -57.16 4.06 95.57
N PRO A 28 -58.08 3.40 96.31
CA PRO A 28 -57.72 2.37 97.30
C PRO A 28 -58.47 1.03 97.15
N ALA A 29 -57.95 -0.05 97.76
CA ALA A 29 -58.64 -1.27 98.21
C ALA A 29 -57.57 -2.18 98.88
N GLY A 30 -57.76 -2.92 99.96
CA GLY A 30 -58.88 -3.22 100.83
C GLY A 30 -58.46 -4.36 101.78
N ASN A 31 -58.65 -4.12 103.09
CA ASN A 31 -58.99 -5.04 104.19
C ASN A 31 -58.05 -6.17 104.68
N GLY A 32 -57.74 -6.06 105.99
CA GLY A 32 -57.48 -7.14 106.94
C GLY A 32 -57.35 -6.56 108.36
N PRO A 33 -58.18 -6.96 109.36
CA PRO A 33 -58.40 -6.19 110.60
C PRO A 33 -57.59 -6.70 111.80
N VAL A 34 -57.17 -5.79 112.70
CA VAL A 34 -56.95 -6.09 114.13
C VAL A 34 -57.36 -4.85 114.94
N ALA A 35 -58.24 -5.08 115.92
CA ALA A 35 -58.80 -4.08 116.82
C ALA A 35 -57.88 -3.78 118.03
N VAL A 36 -58.35 -2.87 118.90
CA VAL A 36 -57.90 -2.54 120.28
C VAL A 36 -56.96 -1.32 120.34
N LYS A 37 -57.20 -0.22 121.07
CA LYS A 37 -58.20 0.17 122.07
C LYS A 37 -58.29 1.71 122.15
N VAL A 38 -59.48 2.19 122.48
CA VAL A 38 -59.86 3.56 122.86
C VAL A 38 -59.15 4.03 124.13
N VAL A 39 -58.59 5.25 124.15
CA VAL A 39 -58.61 6.17 125.30
C VAL A 39 -58.70 7.61 124.78
N GLU A 40 -59.57 8.38 125.44
CA GLU A 40 -60.25 9.61 125.04
C GLU A 40 -59.54 10.88 125.59
N PRO A 41 -60.11 12.12 125.52
CA PRO A 41 -59.46 13.27 124.91
C PRO A 41 -59.10 14.39 125.91
N VAL A 42 -58.08 15.21 125.63
CA VAL A 42 -57.86 16.46 126.40
C VAL A 42 -57.32 17.59 125.51
N ARG A 43 -58.15 18.65 125.41
CA ARG A 43 -57.86 20.07 125.12
C ARG A 43 -56.39 20.49 125.27
N MET A 44 -55.87 21.30 124.33
CA MET A 44 -55.07 22.51 124.62
C MET A 44 -55.00 23.46 123.39
N GLU A 45 -55.69 24.59 123.47
CA GLU A 45 -55.63 25.74 122.55
C GLU A 45 -54.41 26.65 122.83
N ALA A 46 -53.19 26.11 122.82
CA ALA A 46 -51.98 26.92 123.07
C ALA A 46 -50.78 26.62 122.15
N GLY A 47 -50.83 25.56 121.33
CA GLY A 47 -49.73 25.17 120.42
C GLY A 47 -49.83 25.70 118.98
N SER A 48 -50.90 26.40 118.62
CA SER A 48 -51.12 26.91 117.24
C SER A 48 -50.13 27.99 116.84
N ASN A 49 -49.70 28.84 117.78
CA ASN A 49 -48.73 29.91 117.53
C ASN A 49 -47.30 29.37 117.38
N GLU A 50 -46.91 28.34 118.14
CA GLU A 50 -45.62 27.67 117.99
C GLU A 50 -45.55 26.87 116.67
N LEU A 51 -46.64 26.22 116.28
CA LEU A 51 -46.73 25.54 114.98
C LEU A 51 -46.69 26.53 113.80
N LEU A 52 -47.19 27.75 113.98
CA LEU A 52 -47.11 28.81 112.96
C LEU A 52 -45.69 29.36 112.84
N LEU A 53 -45.02 29.59 113.98
CA LEU A 53 -43.63 30.05 114.01
C LEU A 53 -42.66 29.00 113.46
N LEU A 54 -42.89 27.70 113.74
CA LEU A 54 -42.15 26.60 113.14
C LEU A 54 -42.38 26.47 111.62
N LYS A 55 -43.59 26.77 111.12
CA LYS A 55 -43.85 26.82 109.66
C LYS A 55 -43.12 27.98 108.99
N GLU A 56 -43.05 29.12 109.65
CA GLU A 56 -42.38 30.31 109.12
C GLU A 56 -40.85 30.12 109.09
N GLN A 57 -40.26 29.51 110.13
CA GLN A 57 -38.86 29.08 110.11
C GLN A 57 -38.58 28.02 109.03
N ASN A 58 -39.48 27.06 108.84
CA ASN A 58 -39.34 26.07 107.75
C ASN A 58 -39.35 26.73 106.36
N LYS A 59 -40.18 27.77 106.18
CA LYS A 59 -40.25 28.52 104.92
C LYS A 59 -38.97 29.30 104.67
N LEU A 60 -38.43 29.97 105.68
CA LEU A 60 -37.13 30.65 105.62
C LEU A 60 -35.97 29.70 105.28
N ILE A 61 -35.95 28.50 105.89
CA ILE A 61 -34.95 27.47 105.57
C ILE A 61 -35.09 27.01 104.11
N LYS A 62 -36.33 26.81 103.63
CA LYS A 62 -36.58 26.43 102.22
C LYS A 62 -36.19 27.51 101.23
N GLU A 63 -36.50 28.77 101.52
CA GLU A 63 -36.12 29.91 100.67
C GLU A 63 -34.60 30.09 100.63
N PHE A 64 -33.92 29.94 101.77
CA PHE A 64 -32.46 29.99 101.83
C PHE A 64 -31.83 28.83 101.05
N GLN A 65 -32.32 27.60 101.22
CA GLN A 65 -31.87 26.44 100.45
C GLN A 65 -32.13 26.61 98.95
N SER A 66 -33.28 27.17 98.56
CA SER A 66 -33.61 27.46 97.16
C SER A 66 -32.70 28.54 96.56
N ALA A 67 -32.38 29.59 97.32
CA ALA A 67 -31.47 30.66 96.89
C ALA A 67 -30.02 30.17 96.77
N GLN A 68 -29.58 29.31 97.71
CA GLN A 68 -28.27 28.68 97.64
C GLN A 68 -28.19 27.74 96.43
N GLN A 69 -29.22 26.92 96.19
CA GLN A 69 -29.32 26.08 95.00
C GLN A 69 -29.29 26.92 93.72
N ALA A 70 -30.03 28.03 93.65
CA ALA A 70 -30.05 28.90 92.48
C ALA A 70 -28.66 29.47 92.15
N THR A 71 -27.91 29.95 93.15
CA THR A 71 -26.55 30.47 92.94
C THR A 71 -25.60 29.39 92.45
N VAL A 72 -25.71 28.17 93.01
CA VAL A 72 -24.93 27.01 92.56
C VAL A 72 -25.29 26.63 91.13
N TYR A 73 -26.58 26.61 90.76
CA TYR A 73 -27.02 26.33 89.39
C TYR A 73 -26.52 27.39 88.41
N TRP A 74 -26.53 28.67 88.77
CA TRP A 74 -25.98 29.75 87.95
C TRP A 74 -24.47 29.64 87.75
N ALA A 75 -23.71 29.35 88.82
CA ALA A 75 -22.27 29.15 88.74
C ALA A 75 -21.90 27.90 87.91
N LEU A 76 -22.61 26.78 88.12
CA LEU A 76 -22.42 25.54 87.37
C LEU A 76 -22.74 25.76 85.88
N SER A 77 -23.80 26.49 85.57
CA SER A 77 -24.17 26.84 84.19
C SER A 77 -23.13 27.76 83.54
N GLY A 78 -22.55 28.71 84.29
CA GLY A 78 -21.47 29.56 83.81
C GLY A 78 -20.21 28.76 83.45
N ILE A 79 -19.81 27.83 84.31
CA ILE A 79 -18.67 26.93 84.05
C ILE A 79 -18.96 26.03 82.84
N LEU A 80 -20.15 25.43 82.79
CA LEU A 80 -20.55 24.57 81.66
C LEU A 80 -20.54 25.35 80.34
N GLY A 81 -21.08 26.58 80.33
CA GLY A 81 -21.05 27.46 79.18
C GLY A 81 -19.63 27.81 78.74
N PHE A 82 -18.73 28.08 79.69
CA PHE A 82 -17.33 28.34 79.39
C PHE A 82 -16.62 27.13 78.77
N VAL A 83 -16.88 25.91 79.28
CA VAL A 83 -16.35 24.67 78.71
C VAL A 83 -16.84 24.47 77.26
N VAL A 84 -18.12 24.73 76.98
CA VAL A 84 -18.68 24.63 75.62
C VAL A 84 -18.02 25.64 74.67
N VAL A 85 -17.78 26.87 75.11
CA VAL A 85 -17.08 27.89 74.31
C VAL A 85 -15.64 27.46 74.03
N LEU A 86 -14.90 26.96 75.04
CA LEU A 86 -13.54 26.46 74.84
C LEU A 86 -13.49 25.26 73.89
N MET A 87 -14.44 24.33 73.98
CA MET A 87 -14.58 23.23 73.02
C MET A 87 -14.86 23.74 71.61
N GLY A 88 -15.73 24.74 71.45
CA GLY A 88 -16.02 25.38 70.17
C GLY A 88 -14.79 26.05 69.55
N LEU A 89 -14.02 26.79 70.37
CA LEU A 89 -12.78 27.43 69.94
C LEU A 89 -11.70 26.40 69.57
N SER A 90 -11.54 25.34 70.36
CA SER A 90 -10.61 24.23 70.06
C SER A 90 -10.97 23.50 68.77
N TYR A 91 -12.27 23.29 68.54
CA TYR A 91 -12.74 22.69 67.28
C TYR A 91 -12.49 23.63 66.09
N PHE A 92 -12.73 24.93 66.25
CA PHE A 92 -12.53 25.93 65.21
C PHE A 92 -11.05 26.08 64.82
N THR A 93 -10.14 26.12 65.80
CA THR A 93 -8.69 26.19 65.53
C THR A 93 -8.20 24.92 64.83
N ASN A 94 -8.65 23.74 65.27
CA ASN A 94 -8.30 22.48 64.62
C ASN A 94 -8.81 22.42 63.16
N PHE A 95 -10.01 22.93 62.90
CA PHE A 95 -10.56 23.01 61.54
C PHE A 95 -9.71 23.91 60.62
N LYS A 96 -9.26 25.06 61.11
CA LYS A 96 -8.39 25.96 60.35
C LYS A 96 -7.04 25.34 60.02
N PHE A 97 -6.42 24.61 60.96
CA PHE A 97 -5.18 23.89 60.69
C PHE A 97 -5.38 22.77 59.66
N TYR A 98 -6.51 22.08 59.71
CA TYR A 98 -6.83 21.04 58.73
C TYR A 98 -7.02 21.60 57.31
N GLU A 99 -7.63 22.79 57.17
CA GLU A 99 -7.74 23.46 55.87
C GLU A 99 -6.37 23.86 55.33
N GLN A 100 -5.50 24.44 56.17
CA GLN A 100 -4.14 24.81 55.77
C GLN A 100 -3.29 23.59 55.40
N ASP A 101 -3.39 22.49 56.15
CA ASP A 101 -2.67 21.26 55.84
C ASP A 101 -3.16 20.63 54.53
N LYS A 102 -4.48 20.66 54.31
CA LYS A 102 -5.07 20.22 53.03
C LYS A 102 -4.58 21.06 51.85
N GLU A 103 -4.46 22.37 52.01
CA GLU A 103 -3.89 23.24 50.97
C GLU A 103 -2.41 22.94 50.71
N ARG A 104 -1.62 22.75 51.76
CA ARG A 104 -0.20 22.38 51.65
C ARG A 104 -0.02 21.04 50.92
N ILE A 105 -0.79 20.03 51.30
CA ILE A 105 -0.73 18.70 50.68
C ILE A 105 -1.12 18.79 49.21
N LYS A 106 -2.16 19.57 48.87
CA LYS A 106 -2.54 19.80 47.47
C LYS A 106 -1.43 20.47 46.67
N ALA A 107 -0.80 21.51 47.23
CA ALA A 107 0.29 22.21 46.58
C ALA A 107 1.51 21.29 46.36
N ASP A 108 1.82 20.43 47.33
CA ASP A 108 2.90 19.43 47.20
C ASP A 108 2.58 18.40 46.11
N PHE A 109 1.36 17.85 46.08
CA PHE A 109 0.93 16.95 45.02
C PHE A 109 0.92 17.61 43.64
N GLU A 110 0.50 18.87 43.53
CA GLU A 110 0.52 19.60 42.27
C GLU A 110 1.95 19.84 41.79
N SER A 111 2.88 20.16 42.70
CA SER A 111 4.30 20.28 42.41
C SER A 111 4.90 18.95 41.92
N GLN A 112 4.61 17.84 42.62
CA GLN A 112 5.07 16.50 42.21
C GLN A 112 4.48 16.09 40.86
N LEU A 113 3.18 16.33 40.62
CA LEU A 113 2.55 16.06 39.33
C LEU A 113 3.20 16.88 38.21
N LYS A 114 3.58 18.13 38.49
CA LYS A 114 4.28 18.99 37.53
C LYS A 114 5.69 18.46 37.23
N SER A 115 6.44 18.02 38.23
CA SER A 115 7.77 17.43 38.02
C SER A 115 7.69 16.11 37.26
N TYR A 116 6.73 15.23 37.59
CA TYR A 116 6.52 13.98 36.86
C TYR A 116 6.13 14.22 35.40
N ARG A 117 5.26 15.19 35.12
CA ARG A 117 4.92 15.57 33.74
C ARG A 117 6.12 16.12 32.98
N ALA A 118 6.96 16.92 33.63
CA ALA A 118 8.17 17.45 33.01
C ALA A 118 9.18 16.33 32.68
N ASP A 119 9.41 15.41 33.62
CA ASP A 119 10.29 14.25 33.43
C ASP A 119 9.78 13.32 32.33
N MET A 120 8.47 13.01 32.33
CA MET A 120 7.85 12.24 31.25
C MET A 120 8.00 12.90 29.88
N ASN A 121 7.84 14.23 29.80
CA ASN A 121 8.02 14.94 28.54
C ASN A 121 9.47 14.90 28.06
N LEU A 122 10.46 14.98 28.97
CA LEU A 122 11.87 14.85 28.64
C LEU A 122 12.20 13.45 28.12
N GLN A 123 11.74 12.39 28.81
CA GLN A 123 11.93 11.01 28.36
C GLN A 123 11.26 10.74 27.01
N LEU A 124 10.07 11.31 26.78
CA LEU A 124 9.37 11.20 25.51
C LEU A 124 10.13 11.91 24.39
N GLU A 125 10.70 13.09 24.67
CA GLU A 125 11.51 13.82 23.69
C GLU A 125 12.82 13.09 23.37
N GLU A 126 13.49 12.51 24.39
CA GLU A 126 14.70 11.71 24.21
C GLU A 126 14.41 10.45 23.39
N SER A 127 13.38 9.68 23.75
CA SER A 127 12.94 8.51 23.00
C SER A 127 12.59 8.87 21.56
N LYS A 128 11.90 10.01 21.34
CA LYS A 128 11.61 10.51 19.99
C LYS A 128 12.89 10.77 19.20
N ARG A 129 13.87 11.47 19.79
CA ARG A 129 15.17 11.73 19.14
C ARG A 129 15.93 10.45 18.82
N GLU A 130 15.88 9.45 19.70
CA GLU A 130 16.50 8.14 19.43
C GLU A 130 15.79 7.42 18.28
N THR A 131 14.45 7.42 18.27
CA THR A 131 13.69 6.82 17.15
C THR A 131 13.97 7.52 15.83
N ASP A 132 14.06 8.86 15.82
CA ASP A 132 14.40 9.63 14.61
C ASP A 132 15.81 9.29 14.11
N LYS A 133 16.79 9.14 15.01
CA LYS A 133 18.15 8.70 14.66
C LYS A 133 18.17 7.29 14.07
N ILE A 134 17.42 6.35 14.66
CA ILE A 134 17.30 4.98 14.17
C ILE A 134 16.65 4.96 12.78
N VAL A 135 15.58 5.73 12.59
CA VAL A 135 14.89 5.85 11.30
C VAL A 135 15.81 6.45 10.24
N GLN A 136 16.56 7.51 10.55
CA GLN A 136 17.54 8.10 9.64
C GLN A 136 18.64 7.13 9.24
N ASN A 137 19.22 6.42 10.22
CA ASN A 137 20.26 5.41 9.97
C ASN A 137 19.73 4.25 9.12
N ASN A 138 18.55 3.72 9.45
CA ASN A 138 17.91 2.67 8.67
C ASN A 138 17.60 3.14 7.24
N ASN A 139 17.15 4.38 7.06
CA ASN A 139 16.89 4.94 5.74
C ASN A 139 18.19 5.05 4.91
N GLN A 140 19.30 5.49 5.52
CA GLN A 140 20.60 5.50 4.86
C GLN A 140 21.06 4.11 4.44
N ILE A 141 20.94 3.11 5.33
CA ILE A 141 21.29 1.71 5.02
C ILE A 141 20.45 1.17 3.86
N VAL A 142 19.15 1.47 3.85
CA VAL A 142 18.24 1.05 2.76
C VAL A 142 18.60 1.76 1.45
N GLN A 143 18.93 3.05 1.49
CA GLN A 143 19.39 3.80 0.32
C GLN A 143 20.68 3.21 -0.24
N ASP A 144 21.67 2.95 0.60
CA ASP A 144 22.95 2.37 0.18
C ASP A 144 22.76 0.98 -0.44
N ARG A 145 21.95 0.11 0.18
CA ARG A 145 21.62 -1.20 -0.37
C ARG A 145 20.93 -1.07 -1.73
N THR A 146 20.00 -0.13 -1.87
CA THR A 146 19.28 0.09 -3.13
C THR A 146 20.22 0.58 -4.22
N ILE A 147 21.17 1.47 -3.90
CA ILE A 147 22.20 1.95 -4.83
C ILE A 147 23.10 0.80 -5.29
N LEU A 148 23.53 -0.07 -4.36
CA LEU A 148 24.35 -1.23 -4.68
C LEU A 148 23.60 -2.21 -5.61
N GLN A 149 22.36 -2.55 -5.27
CA GLN A 149 21.52 -3.41 -6.11
C GLN A 149 21.29 -2.80 -7.50
N LEU A 150 21.05 -1.48 -7.57
CA LEU A 150 20.88 -0.78 -8.85
C LEU A 150 22.17 -0.83 -9.69
N SER A 151 23.34 -0.73 -9.06
CA SER A 151 24.63 -0.81 -9.75
C SER A 151 24.90 -2.22 -10.31
N GLU A 152 24.50 -3.27 -9.59
CA GLU A 152 24.58 -4.67 -10.03
C GLU A 152 23.62 -4.95 -11.19
N VAL A 153 22.38 -4.47 -11.10
CA VAL A 153 21.43 -4.56 -12.22
C VAL A 153 21.96 -3.80 -13.44
N ARG A 154 22.58 -2.64 -13.25
CA ARG A 154 23.17 -1.88 -14.37
C ARG A 154 24.33 -2.63 -15.02
N SER A 155 25.21 -3.27 -14.24
CA SER A 155 26.35 -4.01 -14.79
C SER A 155 25.91 -5.29 -15.52
N THR A 156 24.92 -6.01 -14.99
CA THR A 156 24.34 -7.18 -15.66
C THR A 156 23.65 -6.81 -16.98
N VAL A 157 22.91 -5.70 -17.01
CA VAL A 157 22.30 -5.17 -18.24
C VAL A 157 23.36 -4.77 -19.27
N GLU A 158 24.45 -4.12 -18.85
CA GLU A 158 25.52 -3.74 -19.79
C GLU A 158 26.27 -4.96 -20.34
N ASN A 159 26.54 -5.97 -19.50
CA ASN A 159 27.13 -7.22 -19.95
C ASN A 159 26.25 -7.94 -20.96
N PHE A 160 24.94 -8.03 -20.70
CA PHE A 160 23.98 -8.63 -21.62
C PHE A 160 23.89 -7.85 -22.95
N ARG A 161 23.93 -6.51 -22.89
CA ARG A 161 23.98 -5.66 -24.08
C ARG A 161 25.22 -5.94 -24.93
N LEU A 162 26.39 -6.07 -24.30
CA LEU A 162 27.64 -6.36 -25.00
C LEU A 162 27.63 -7.76 -25.62
N GLU A 163 27.08 -8.75 -24.91
CA GLU A 163 26.90 -10.12 -25.42
C GLU A 163 25.98 -10.14 -26.65
N LEU A 164 24.80 -9.54 -26.56
CA LEU A 164 23.87 -9.40 -27.68
C LEU A 164 24.50 -8.69 -28.89
N ALA A 165 25.26 -7.62 -28.66
CA ALA A 165 25.95 -6.91 -29.74
C ALA A 165 27.00 -7.80 -30.43
N GLY A 166 27.69 -8.66 -29.67
CA GLY A 166 28.61 -9.66 -30.18
C GLY A 166 27.90 -10.73 -31.02
N GLU A 167 26.78 -11.27 -30.52
CA GLU A 167 25.97 -12.26 -31.23
C GLU A 167 25.39 -11.71 -32.54
N ILE A 168 24.85 -10.48 -32.53
CA ILE A 168 24.33 -9.81 -33.72
C ILE A 168 25.41 -9.69 -34.79
N LYS A 169 26.62 -9.25 -34.41
CA LYS A 169 27.75 -9.12 -35.35
C LYS A 169 28.18 -10.48 -35.93
N SER A 170 28.13 -11.53 -35.12
CA SER A 170 28.40 -12.91 -35.57
C SER A 170 27.35 -13.38 -36.58
N VAL A 171 26.07 -13.14 -36.31
CA VAL A 171 24.96 -13.46 -37.22
C VAL A 171 25.09 -12.68 -38.52
N GLU A 172 25.38 -11.38 -38.47
CA GLU A 172 25.58 -10.55 -39.66
C GLU A 172 26.72 -11.09 -40.54
N THR A 173 27.83 -11.50 -39.93
CA THR A 173 28.96 -12.14 -40.64
C THR A 173 28.53 -13.45 -41.29
N ARG A 174 27.77 -14.29 -40.58
CA ARG A 174 27.25 -15.57 -41.12
C ARG A 174 26.27 -15.35 -42.27
N VAL A 175 25.39 -14.36 -42.17
CA VAL A 175 24.45 -13.99 -43.25
C VAL A 175 25.20 -13.46 -44.46
N GLY A 176 26.22 -12.63 -44.27
CA GLY A 176 27.09 -12.15 -45.35
C GLY A 176 27.79 -13.29 -46.09
N ASN A 177 28.36 -14.24 -45.35
CA ASN A 177 28.99 -15.43 -45.93
C ASN A 177 27.98 -16.30 -46.70
N LEU A 178 26.80 -16.55 -46.11
CA LEU A 178 25.75 -17.34 -46.75
C LEU A 178 25.25 -16.68 -48.04
N ASN A 179 25.04 -15.37 -48.03
CA ASN A 179 24.65 -14.62 -49.21
C ASN A 179 25.71 -14.72 -50.32
N GLY A 180 27.00 -14.64 -49.97
CA GLY A 180 28.10 -14.90 -50.90
C GLY A 180 28.05 -16.32 -51.48
N SER A 181 27.82 -17.34 -50.65
CA SER A 181 27.67 -18.73 -51.11
C SER A 181 26.47 -18.91 -52.04
N VAL A 182 25.32 -18.31 -51.74
CA VAL A 182 24.13 -18.35 -52.60
C VAL A 182 24.40 -17.71 -53.96
N GLN A 183 25.11 -16.57 -54.00
CA GLN A 183 25.50 -15.94 -55.27
C GLN A 183 26.41 -16.84 -56.11
N ILE A 184 27.37 -17.54 -55.47
CA ILE A 184 28.23 -18.50 -56.17
C ILE A 184 27.40 -19.67 -56.71
N PHE A 185 26.50 -20.22 -55.88
CA PHE A 185 25.66 -21.35 -56.27
C PHE A 185 24.72 -20.99 -57.44
N ASN A 186 24.13 -19.79 -57.43
CA ASN A 186 23.30 -19.29 -58.53
C ASN A 186 24.11 -19.18 -59.83
N LYS A 187 25.35 -18.70 -59.77
CA LYS A 187 26.25 -18.66 -60.93
C LYS A 187 26.57 -20.06 -61.45
N LEU A 188 26.81 -21.02 -60.56
CA LEU A 188 27.05 -22.42 -60.94
C LEU A 188 25.82 -23.05 -61.59
N LEU A 189 24.62 -22.84 -61.03
CA LEU A 189 23.37 -23.37 -61.58
C LEU A 189 23.12 -22.86 -62.99
N ALA A 190 23.28 -21.57 -63.26
CA ALA A 190 23.06 -21.06 -64.61
C ALA A 190 24.14 -21.49 -65.61
N ASN A 191 25.39 -21.65 -65.15
CA ASN A 191 26.43 -22.24 -66.00
C ASN A 191 26.06 -23.68 -66.37
N LEU A 192 25.60 -24.47 -65.40
CA LEU A 192 25.15 -25.85 -65.63
C LEU A 192 23.89 -25.90 -66.52
N GLU A 193 22.96 -24.96 -66.37
CA GLU A 193 21.82 -24.82 -67.27
C GLU A 193 22.28 -24.49 -68.69
N ALA A 194 23.23 -23.58 -68.87
CA ALA A 194 23.79 -23.26 -70.18
C ALA A 194 24.49 -24.47 -70.83
N GLU A 195 25.25 -25.26 -70.05
CA GLU A 195 25.86 -26.52 -70.52
C GLU A 195 24.79 -27.56 -70.90
N LEU A 196 23.75 -27.73 -70.09
CA LEU A 196 22.65 -28.66 -70.38
C LEU A 196 21.94 -28.29 -71.69
N ARG A 197 21.70 -27.00 -71.94
CA ARG A 197 21.08 -26.54 -73.20
C ARG A 197 22.02 -26.70 -74.39
N GLU A 198 23.33 -26.62 -74.19
CA GLU A 198 24.31 -26.90 -75.24
C GLU A 198 24.27 -28.39 -75.65
N VAL A 199 24.17 -29.31 -74.69
CA VAL A 199 23.98 -30.75 -74.97
C VAL A 199 22.62 -31.01 -75.64
N GLU A 200 21.56 -30.37 -75.17
CA GLU A 200 20.22 -30.50 -75.77
C GLU A 200 20.20 -30.08 -77.25
N MET A 201 20.90 -28.99 -77.59
CA MET A 201 21.09 -28.54 -78.96
C MET A 201 21.77 -29.60 -79.82
N GLU A 202 22.86 -30.20 -79.34
CA GLU A 202 23.59 -31.26 -80.08
C GLU A 202 22.68 -32.47 -80.35
N VAL A 203 21.81 -32.83 -79.40
CA VAL A 203 20.81 -33.90 -79.60
C VAL A 203 19.84 -33.54 -80.71
N TRP A 204 19.31 -32.31 -80.73
CA TRP A 204 18.40 -31.85 -81.79
C TRP A 204 19.08 -31.72 -83.15
N GLU A 205 20.37 -31.35 -83.17
CA GLU A 205 21.19 -31.31 -84.39
C GLU A 205 21.32 -32.70 -85.00
N LEU A 206 21.64 -33.71 -84.17
CA LEU A 206 21.70 -35.11 -84.60
C LEU A 206 20.37 -35.65 -85.13
N GLN A 207 19.25 -35.14 -84.61
CA GLN A 207 17.91 -35.50 -85.07
C GLN A 207 17.45 -34.72 -86.30
N GLY A 208 18.15 -33.66 -86.70
CA GLY A 208 17.78 -32.81 -87.83
C GLY A 208 16.51 -32.00 -87.60
N ILE A 209 16.27 -31.52 -86.36
CA ILE A 209 15.07 -30.73 -86.02
C ILE A 209 15.50 -29.30 -85.61
N PRO A 210 15.66 -28.37 -86.57
CA PRO A 210 16.28 -27.07 -86.28
C PRO A 210 15.38 -26.11 -85.52
N ILE A 211 14.05 -26.30 -85.56
CA ILE A 211 13.12 -25.53 -84.74
C ILE A 211 13.38 -25.78 -83.25
N ASN A 212 13.59 -27.04 -82.86
CA ASN A 212 13.89 -27.39 -81.46
C ASN A 212 15.26 -26.86 -81.03
N MET A 213 16.26 -26.91 -81.92
CA MET A 213 17.56 -26.25 -81.68
C MET A 213 17.41 -24.76 -81.37
N LEU A 214 16.58 -24.05 -82.15
CA LEU A 214 16.34 -22.62 -81.95
C LEU A 214 15.69 -22.31 -80.60
N ILE A 215 14.74 -23.17 -80.16
CA ILE A 215 14.08 -23.05 -78.85
C ILE A 215 15.09 -23.29 -77.73
N SER A 216 15.89 -24.36 -77.79
CA SER A 216 16.90 -24.67 -76.78
C SER A 216 17.98 -23.58 -76.70
N LEU A 217 18.36 -22.99 -77.83
CA LEU A 217 19.28 -21.85 -77.89
C LEU A 217 18.67 -20.56 -77.32
N GLY A 218 17.37 -20.30 -77.53
CA GLY A 218 16.66 -19.19 -76.90
C GLY A 218 16.62 -19.33 -75.37
N GLN A 219 16.35 -20.54 -74.88
CA GLN A 219 16.41 -20.86 -73.45
C GLN A 219 17.83 -20.74 -72.89
N ALA A 220 18.85 -21.21 -73.61
CA ALA A 220 20.26 -21.03 -73.24
C ALA A 220 20.64 -19.55 -73.15
N LEU A 221 20.15 -18.72 -74.08
CA LEU A 221 20.39 -17.28 -74.11
C LEU A 221 19.82 -16.59 -72.86
N ARG A 222 18.61 -17.01 -72.43
CA ARG A 222 17.97 -16.53 -71.21
C ARG A 222 18.78 -16.91 -69.96
N ALA A 223 19.19 -18.17 -69.84
CA ALA A 223 20.02 -18.64 -68.72
C ALA A 223 21.38 -17.91 -68.67
N ALA A 224 22.03 -17.72 -69.82
CA ALA A 224 23.30 -16.99 -69.91
C ALA A 224 23.17 -15.52 -69.51
N LYS A 225 22.02 -14.89 -69.81
CA LYS A 225 21.70 -13.52 -69.40
C LYS A 225 21.48 -13.42 -67.89
N GLU A 226 20.73 -14.35 -67.30
CA GLU A 226 20.46 -14.36 -65.85
C GLU A 226 21.75 -14.41 -65.01
N CYS A 227 22.84 -14.92 -65.59
CA CYS A 227 24.17 -14.91 -64.97
C CYS A 227 25.17 -13.89 -65.51
N ASP A 228 24.72 -12.93 -66.32
CA ASP A 228 25.59 -11.90 -66.96
C ASP A 228 26.81 -12.52 -67.66
N ASN A 229 26.64 -13.71 -68.25
CA ASN A 229 27.70 -14.43 -68.95
C ASN A 229 27.83 -13.90 -70.38
N LYS A 230 28.44 -12.73 -70.52
CA LYS A 230 28.68 -12.04 -71.80
C LYS A 230 29.29 -12.92 -72.90
N PRO A 231 30.38 -13.69 -72.65
CA PRO A 231 30.94 -14.55 -73.70
C PRO A 231 29.99 -15.69 -74.08
N GLY A 232 29.22 -16.21 -73.13
CA GLY A 232 28.16 -17.19 -73.37
C GLY A 232 27.09 -16.65 -74.32
N ILE A 233 26.60 -15.43 -74.08
CA ILE A 233 25.59 -14.76 -74.91
C ILE A 233 26.07 -14.64 -76.36
N SER A 234 27.26 -14.08 -76.60
CA SER A 234 27.79 -13.94 -77.97
C SER A 234 28.01 -15.30 -78.66
N ARG A 235 28.43 -16.34 -77.91
CA ARG A 235 28.59 -17.69 -78.45
C ARG A 235 27.24 -18.29 -78.87
N ILE A 236 26.23 -18.16 -78.02
CA ILE A 236 24.86 -18.64 -78.29
C ILE A 236 24.24 -17.91 -79.48
N LEU A 237 24.35 -16.58 -79.54
CA LEU A 237 23.85 -15.78 -80.65
C LEU A 237 24.48 -16.16 -82.00
N LYS A 238 25.79 -16.43 -82.03
CA LYS A 238 26.49 -16.92 -83.23
C LYS A 238 25.99 -18.30 -83.65
N LYS A 239 25.76 -19.21 -82.69
CA LYS A 239 25.18 -20.52 -82.98
C LYS A 239 23.75 -20.40 -83.50
N MET A 240 22.90 -19.55 -82.90
CA MET A 240 21.54 -19.27 -83.39
C MET A 240 21.55 -18.75 -84.82
N LEU A 241 22.45 -17.82 -85.14
CA LEU A 241 22.62 -17.32 -86.50
C LEU A 241 23.03 -18.45 -87.46
N GLY A 242 23.95 -19.31 -87.04
CA GLY A 242 24.36 -20.49 -87.80
C GLY A 242 23.22 -21.45 -88.10
N VAL A 243 22.37 -21.76 -87.11
CA VAL A 243 21.20 -22.64 -87.29
C VAL A 243 20.18 -22.02 -88.25
N VAL A 244 19.90 -20.72 -88.11
CA VAL A 244 18.95 -20.02 -89.00
C VAL A 244 19.47 -19.98 -90.44
N GLU A 245 20.75 -19.63 -90.64
CA GLU A 245 21.33 -19.48 -91.97
C GLU A 245 21.59 -20.82 -92.67
N ASN A 246 22.00 -21.86 -91.94
CA ASN A 246 22.40 -23.12 -92.55
C ASN A 246 21.30 -24.18 -92.60
N ASN A 247 20.39 -24.21 -91.64
CA ASN A 247 19.37 -25.25 -91.59
C ASN A 247 18.06 -24.69 -92.12
N ILE A 248 17.56 -23.61 -91.51
CA ILE A 248 16.19 -23.13 -91.80
C ILE A 248 16.09 -22.46 -93.18
N LEU A 249 16.99 -21.52 -93.47
CA LEU A 249 16.95 -20.78 -94.74
C LEU A 249 17.36 -21.63 -95.96
N LYS A 250 18.19 -22.67 -95.77
CA LYS A 250 18.62 -23.53 -96.88
C LYS A 250 17.63 -24.65 -97.17
N GLU A 251 16.96 -25.17 -96.15
CA GLU A 251 15.99 -26.28 -96.30
C GLU A 251 14.55 -25.78 -96.53
N GLU A 252 14.35 -24.45 -96.58
CA GLU A 252 13.04 -23.78 -96.76
C GLU A 252 12.00 -24.21 -95.71
N GLU A 253 12.46 -24.52 -94.50
CA GLU A 253 11.58 -24.95 -93.41
C GLU A 253 10.73 -23.78 -92.89
N THR A 254 9.45 -24.05 -92.59
CA THR A 254 8.54 -23.03 -92.07
C THR A 254 8.53 -23.03 -90.53
N ILE A 255 8.52 -21.85 -89.91
CA ILE A 255 8.50 -21.69 -88.45
C ILE A 255 7.11 -21.23 -87.99
N LYS A 256 6.60 -21.84 -86.91
CA LYS A 256 5.40 -21.38 -86.22
C LYS A 256 5.62 -19.99 -85.61
N GLU A 257 4.69 -19.07 -85.86
CA GLU A 257 4.75 -17.67 -85.38
C GLU A 257 5.03 -17.55 -83.87
N LYS A 258 4.44 -18.44 -83.05
CA LYS A 258 4.65 -18.46 -81.59
C LYS A 258 6.12 -18.68 -81.20
N VAL A 259 6.84 -19.54 -81.92
CA VAL A 259 8.27 -19.82 -81.64
C VAL A 259 9.11 -18.61 -82.04
N LEU A 260 8.81 -18.01 -83.20
CA LEU A 260 9.49 -16.80 -83.66
C LEU A 260 9.33 -15.67 -82.64
N LYS A 261 8.13 -15.49 -82.08
CA LYS A 261 7.87 -14.47 -81.06
C LYS A 261 8.71 -14.70 -79.79
N ILE A 262 8.75 -15.93 -79.28
CA ILE A 262 9.57 -16.28 -78.10
C ILE A 262 11.04 -15.94 -78.34
N VAL A 263 11.57 -16.29 -79.52
CA VAL A 263 12.97 -16.05 -79.88
C VAL A 263 13.25 -14.56 -80.05
N LEU A 264 12.34 -13.80 -80.65
CA LEU A 264 12.47 -12.35 -80.80
C LEU A 264 12.44 -11.62 -79.45
N ASP A 265 11.57 -12.06 -78.53
CA ASP A 265 11.53 -11.55 -77.17
C ASP A 265 12.88 -11.80 -76.47
N ASP A 266 13.41 -13.03 -76.54
CA ASP A 266 14.72 -13.37 -75.96
C ASP A 266 15.88 -12.58 -76.61
N LEU A 267 15.78 -12.24 -77.90
CA LEU A 267 16.77 -11.45 -78.64
C LEU A 267 16.76 -9.97 -78.30
N GLU A 268 15.60 -9.38 -78.01
CA GLU A 268 15.52 -8.00 -77.56
C GLU A 268 16.34 -7.78 -76.29
N PHE A 269 16.34 -8.77 -75.41
CA PHE A 269 17.12 -8.74 -74.19
C PHE A 269 18.63 -8.89 -74.41
N ALA A 270 19.06 -9.67 -75.41
CA ALA A 270 20.47 -9.90 -75.71
C ALA A 270 21.14 -8.76 -76.51
N GLY A 271 20.34 -7.91 -77.16
CA GLY A 271 20.81 -6.80 -77.99
C GLY A 271 21.68 -5.76 -77.26
N THR A 272 21.61 -5.71 -75.93
CA THR A 272 22.46 -4.82 -75.11
C THR A 272 23.93 -5.28 -75.04
N GLN A 273 24.19 -6.59 -75.19
CA GLN A 273 25.51 -7.18 -75.03
C GLN A 273 26.22 -7.40 -76.37
N ASP A 274 25.48 -7.82 -77.39
CA ASP A 274 26.00 -8.02 -78.75
C ASP A 274 25.01 -7.50 -79.81
N PRO A 275 24.95 -6.17 -80.00
CA PRO A 275 23.97 -5.55 -80.90
C PRO A 275 24.19 -5.95 -82.36
N ALA A 276 25.43 -6.18 -82.76
CA ALA A 276 25.79 -6.52 -84.13
C ALA A 276 25.25 -7.91 -84.52
N THR A 277 25.47 -8.93 -83.69
CA THR A 277 24.99 -10.29 -83.97
C THR A 277 23.46 -10.35 -83.86
N THR A 278 22.89 -9.65 -82.87
CA THR A 278 21.44 -9.57 -82.69
C THR A 278 20.75 -8.93 -83.89
N ALA A 279 21.28 -7.85 -84.43
CA ALA A 279 20.74 -7.19 -85.62
C ALA A 279 20.76 -8.12 -86.84
N LYS A 280 21.87 -8.84 -87.06
CA LYS A 280 21.98 -9.85 -88.13
C LYS A 280 20.96 -10.96 -87.99
N LEU A 281 20.79 -11.48 -86.77
CA LEU A 281 19.84 -12.54 -86.48
C LEU A 281 18.40 -12.09 -86.69
N LYS A 282 18.04 -10.86 -86.28
CA LYS A 282 16.71 -10.28 -86.56
C LYS A 282 16.43 -10.16 -88.06
N ILE A 283 17.42 -9.74 -88.86
CA ILE A 283 17.30 -9.66 -90.32
C ILE A 283 17.15 -11.07 -90.93
N ALA A 284 17.89 -12.05 -90.43
CA ALA A 284 17.80 -13.43 -90.91
C ALA A 284 16.44 -14.06 -90.58
N LEU A 285 15.95 -13.87 -89.36
CA LEU A 285 14.64 -14.36 -88.91
C LEU A 285 13.47 -13.74 -89.71
N ALA A 286 13.58 -12.48 -90.12
CA ALA A 286 12.56 -11.81 -90.93
C ALA A 286 12.39 -12.37 -92.35
N LYS A 287 13.34 -13.19 -92.83
CA LYS A 287 13.29 -13.81 -94.16
C LYS A 287 12.62 -15.18 -94.17
N ILE A 288 12.29 -15.73 -93.00
CA ILE A 288 11.77 -17.10 -92.87
C ILE A 288 10.28 -17.11 -93.22
N PRO A 289 9.82 -18.01 -94.10
CA PRO A 289 8.41 -18.16 -94.39
C PRO A 289 7.65 -18.64 -93.14
N LEU A 290 6.62 -17.89 -92.76
CA LEU A 290 5.75 -18.24 -91.64
C LEU A 290 4.76 -19.31 -92.10
N THR A 291 4.63 -20.38 -91.31
CA THR A 291 3.48 -21.26 -91.46
C THR A 291 2.26 -20.47 -90.99
N GLU A 292 1.33 -20.14 -91.89
CA GLU A 292 0.04 -19.60 -91.47
C GLU A 292 -0.56 -20.57 -90.47
N ALA A 293 -0.89 -20.08 -89.28
CA ALA A 293 -1.62 -20.86 -88.31
C ALA A 293 -2.94 -21.22 -88.97
N VAL A 294 -3.04 -22.45 -89.49
CA VAL A 294 -4.32 -23.05 -89.83
C VAL A 294 -5.16 -22.85 -88.59
N SER A 295 -6.23 -22.06 -88.72
CA SER A 295 -7.13 -21.76 -87.61
C SER A 295 -7.63 -23.08 -87.04
N GLU A 296 -6.98 -23.59 -86.00
CA GLU A 296 -7.52 -24.60 -85.10
C GLU A 296 -8.63 -23.91 -84.28
N GLU A 297 -9.64 -23.39 -84.97
CA GLU A 297 -10.99 -23.25 -84.47
C GLU A 297 -11.70 -24.56 -84.81
N ALA A 298 -11.48 -25.57 -83.97
CA ALA A 298 -12.37 -26.70 -83.72
C ALA A 298 -12.08 -27.29 -82.34
#